data_AF-A0A1G2D5V0-F1
#
_entry.id   AF-A0A1G2D5V0-F1
#
_cell.length_a   1.000
_cell.length_b   1.000
_cell.length_c   1.000
_cell.angle_alpha   90.00
_cell.angle_beta   90.00
_cell.angle_gamma   90.00
#
_symmetry.space_group_name_H-M   'P 1'
#
loop_
_entity.id
_entity.type
_entity.pdbx_description
1 polymer ?
#
loop_
_entity_poly.entity_id
_entity_poly.type
_entity_poly.pdbx_seq_one_letter_code
_entity_poly.pdbx_strand_id
1 'polypeptide(L)'
;MKKSNLQKALEVIAREFKGEIDAKNEKYVILNLGNVFKALNLKSKSGAKKYNDTSVVIPMKREFKKCLNVIVNGNNFANHVQFESGIVVPAWVGEESKMFHKPYQPARTMVLMMKW
;
A
#
# COMPACT_ATOMS: atom_id res chain seq x y z
N MET A 1 3.28 -17.90 16.68
CA MET A 1 3.67 -16.51 17.04
C MET A 1 2.50 -15.57 16.82
N LYS A 2 2.33 -14.55 17.68
CA LYS A 2 1.27 -13.53 17.54
C LYS A 2 1.68 -12.51 16.46
N LYS A 3 0.77 -12.21 15.53
CA LYS A 3 1.01 -11.20 14.47
C LYS A 3 1.19 -9.80 15.07
N SER A 4 2.14 -9.04 14.53
CA SER A 4 2.36 -7.63 14.91
C SER A 4 1.20 -6.74 14.46
N ASN A 5 1.07 -5.54 15.03
CA ASN A 5 0.03 -4.59 14.60
C ASN A 5 0.24 -4.13 13.15
N LEU A 6 1.49 -4.03 12.70
CA LEU A 6 1.80 -3.74 11.30
C LEU A 6 1.31 -4.84 10.37
N GLN A 7 1.61 -6.12 10.70
CA GLN A 7 1.12 -7.26 9.92
C GLN A 7 -0.40 -7.26 9.84
N LYS A 8 -1.10 -7.03 10.97
CA LYS A 8 -2.56 -6.94 10.98
C LYS A 8 -3.09 -5.81 10.09
N ALA A 9 -2.49 -4.63 10.13
CA ALA A 9 -2.91 -3.50 9.29
C ALA A 9 -2.73 -3.81 7.80
N LEU A 10 -1.57 -4.37 7.40
CA LEU A 10 -1.29 -4.75 6.02
C LEU A 10 -2.23 -5.87 5.53
N GLU A 11 -2.53 -6.85 6.38
CA GLU A 11 -3.49 -7.92 6.07
C GLU A 11 -4.93 -7.41 5.90
N VAL A 12 -5.34 -6.43 6.71
CA VAL A 12 -6.65 -5.79 6.54
C VAL A 12 -6.73 -5.09 5.20
N ILE A 13 -5.72 -4.30 4.83
CA ILE A 13 -5.67 -3.62 3.52
C ILE A 13 -5.74 -4.65 2.39
N ALA A 14 -4.90 -5.69 2.44
CA ALA A 14 -4.88 -6.76 1.44
C ALA A 14 -6.25 -7.45 1.30
N ARG A 15 -6.95 -7.66 2.42
CA ARG A 15 -8.27 -8.28 2.44
C ARG A 15 -9.36 -7.36 1.89
N GLU A 16 -9.35 -6.07 2.24
CA GLU A 16 -10.33 -5.08 1.76
C GLU A 16 -10.28 -4.89 0.24
N PHE A 17 -9.08 -4.96 -0.34
CA PHE A 17 -8.86 -4.81 -1.77
C PHE A 17 -8.75 -6.15 -2.50
N LYS A 18 -9.03 -7.26 -1.80
CA LYS A 18 -8.98 -8.60 -2.39
C LYS A 18 -9.94 -8.67 -3.57
N GLY A 19 -9.43 -9.14 -4.71
CA GLY A 19 -10.20 -9.24 -5.94
C GLY A 19 -10.09 -8.02 -6.85
N GLU A 20 -9.75 -6.85 -6.30
CA GLU A 20 -9.49 -5.61 -7.06
C GLU A 20 -8.00 -5.40 -7.34
N ILE A 21 -7.09 -6.07 -6.63
CA ILE A 21 -5.64 -5.94 -6.83
C ILE A 21 -5.18 -6.62 -8.12
N ASP A 22 -4.44 -5.89 -8.95
CA ASP A 22 -3.61 -6.44 -10.02
C ASP A 22 -2.17 -5.97 -9.84
N ALA A 23 -1.34 -6.86 -9.28
CA ALA A 23 0.02 -6.57 -8.83
C ALA A 23 0.97 -6.02 -9.90
N LYS A 24 0.60 -6.10 -11.20
CA LYS A 24 1.42 -5.62 -12.31
C LYS A 24 0.87 -4.34 -12.95
N ASN A 25 -0.29 -3.87 -12.50
CA ASN A 25 -0.96 -2.73 -13.11
C ASN A 25 -0.27 -1.41 -12.76
N GLU A 26 -0.19 -0.51 -13.72
CA GLU A 26 0.34 0.84 -13.55
C GLU A 26 -0.65 1.79 -12.87
N LYS A 27 -1.95 1.44 -12.84
CA LYS A 27 -3.00 2.21 -12.18
C LYS A 27 -3.11 1.80 -10.73
N TYR A 28 -3.11 2.78 -9.83
CA TYR A 28 -3.07 2.51 -8.41
C TYR A 28 -3.81 3.56 -7.59
N VAL A 29 -4.07 3.19 -6.34
CA VAL A 29 -4.52 4.12 -5.30
C VAL A 29 -3.52 4.13 -4.16
N ILE A 30 -3.52 5.20 -3.38
CA ILE A 30 -2.70 5.32 -2.18
C ILE A 30 -3.62 5.29 -0.96
N LEU A 31 -3.24 4.47 0.02
CA LEU A 31 -3.76 4.58 1.39
C LEU A 31 -2.68 5.07 2.33
N ASN A 32 -3.10 5.85 3.31
CA ASN A 32 -2.23 6.24 4.41
C ASN A 32 -2.25 5.16 5.51
N LEU A 33 -1.10 4.52 5.77
CA LEU A 33 -1.01 3.43 6.73
C LEU A 33 -1.33 3.89 8.16
N GLY A 34 -0.92 5.09 8.55
CA GLY A 34 -1.26 5.67 9.84
C GLY A 34 -2.77 5.81 10.05
N ASN A 35 -3.53 6.16 9.00
CA ASN A 35 -4.98 6.21 9.05
C ASN A 35 -5.61 4.81 9.21
N VAL A 36 -5.04 3.78 8.59
CA VAL A 36 -5.48 2.39 8.81
C VAL A 36 -5.25 1.97 10.26
N PHE A 37 -4.11 2.31 10.85
CA PHE A 37 -3.84 2.09 12.28
C PHE A 37 -4.85 2.79 13.18
N LYS A 38 -5.22 4.04 12.85
CA LYS A 38 -6.24 4.80 13.60
C LYS A 38 -7.61 4.13 13.50
N ALA A 39 -8.02 3.71 12.30
CA ALA A 39 -9.32 3.10 12.03
C ALA A 39 -9.49 1.74 12.72
N LEU A 40 -8.44 0.92 12.76
CA LEU A 40 -8.45 -0.40 13.40
C LEU A 40 -8.29 -0.35 14.92
N ASN A 41 -8.23 0.84 15.51
CA ASN A 41 -7.89 1.06 16.92
C ASN A 41 -6.62 0.29 17.34
N LEU A 42 -5.66 0.09 16.42
CA LEU A 42 -4.37 -0.55 16.68
C LEU A 42 -3.37 0.43 17.31
N LYS A 43 -3.91 1.47 17.96
CA LYS A 43 -3.20 2.57 18.58
C LYS A 43 -2.47 2.08 19.83
N SER A 44 -1.36 1.36 19.67
CA SER A 44 -0.24 1.71 20.54
C SER A 44 0.11 3.15 20.18
N LYS A 45 0.31 4.03 21.17
CA LYS A 45 0.63 5.46 20.94
C LYS A 45 1.80 5.66 19.94
N SER A 46 2.63 4.64 19.72
CA SER A 46 3.75 4.60 18.80
C SER A 46 3.39 4.35 17.32
N GLY A 47 2.44 3.44 17.00
CA GLY A 47 2.23 2.97 15.62
C GLY A 47 1.59 4.03 14.71
N ALA A 48 0.50 4.66 15.16
CA ALA A 48 -0.21 5.67 14.37
C ALA A 48 0.65 6.91 14.08
N LYS A 49 1.55 7.28 15.00
CA LYS A 49 2.52 8.37 14.80
C LYS A 49 3.63 7.96 13.84
N LYS A 50 4.17 6.75 14.00
CA LYS A 50 5.26 6.23 13.16
C LYS A 50 4.86 6.13 11.68
N TYR A 51 3.66 5.66 11.39
CA TYR A 51 3.19 5.41 10.01
C TYR A 51 2.34 6.55 9.43
N ASN A 52 2.28 7.72 10.08
CA ASN A 52 1.37 8.80 9.70
C ASN A 52 1.61 9.33 8.29
N ASP A 53 2.83 9.24 7.77
CA ASP A 53 3.20 9.72 6.43
C ASP A 53 3.63 8.56 5.52
N THR A 54 3.20 7.35 5.85
CA THR A 54 3.54 6.13 5.10
C THR A 54 2.42 5.77 4.14
N SER A 55 2.74 5.80 2.85
CA SER A 55 1.84 5.41 1.78
C SER A 55 1.90 3.90 1.53
N VAL A 56 0.72 3.28 1.42
CA VAL A 56 0.54 1.94 0.86
C VAL A 56 -0.04 2.12 -0.53
N VAL A 57 0.69 1.64 -1.52
CA VAL A 57 0.30 1.66 -2.94
C VAL A 57 -0.45 0.38 -3.24
N ILE A 58 -1.64 0.52 -3.85
CA ILE A 58 -2.50 -0.60 -4.20
C ILE A 58 -2.72 -0.57 -5.71
N PRO A 59 -1.99 -1.40 -6.47
CA PRO A 59 -2.23 -1.59 -7.90
C PRO A 59 -3.64 -2.15 -8.15
N MET A 60 -4.43 -1.51 -9.00
CA MET A 60 -5.86 -1.79 -9.17
C MET A 60 -6.15 -2.38 -10.56
N LYS A 61 -7.05 -3.38 -10.62
CA LYS A 61 -7.59 -3.97 -11.86
C LYS A 61 -8.47 -3.00 -12.64
N ARG A 62 -9.21 -2.17 -11.93
CA ARG A 62 -10.29 -1.33 -12.47
C ARG A 62 -10.12 0.09 -12.00
N GLU A 63 -10.47 1.01 -12.87
CA GLU A 63 -10.58 2.42 -12.51
C GLU A 63 -11.82 2.67 -11.67
N PHE A 64 -11.79 3.73 -10.86
CA PHE A 64 -13.00 4.21 -10.23
C PHE A 64 -13.93 4.82 -11.29
N LYS A 65 -15.24 4.66 -11.12
CA LYS A 65 -16.25 5.23 -12.04
C LYS A 65 -16.15 6.75 -12.18
N LYS A 66 -15.66 7.44 -11.13
CA LYS A 66 -15.35 8.87 -11.11
C LYS A 66 -14.03 9.05 -10.38
N CYS A 67 -12.97 9.38 -11.11
CA CYS A 67 -11.68 9.73 -10.55
C CYS A 67 -10.94 10.78 -11.37
N LEU A 68 -10.07 11.49 -10.68
CA LEU A 68 -8.98 12.23 -11.28
C LEU A 68 -7.78 11.29 -11.43
N ASN A 69 -7.19 11.26 -12.62
CA ASN A 69 -5.98 10.49 -12.91
C ASN A 69 -4.77 11.43 -12.91
N VAL A 70 -3.76 11.10 -12.10
CA VAL A 70 -2.51 11.84 -11.99
C VAL A 70 -1.37 10.97 -12.48
N ILE A 71 -0.62 11.47 -13.47
CA ILE A 71 0.55 10.78 -14.01
C ILE A 71 1.75 10.96 -13.08
N VAL A 72 2.40 9.85 -12.72
CA VAL A 72 3.53 9.81 -11.79
C VAL A 72 4.68 9.03 -12.42
N ASN A 73 5.91 9.50 -12.25
CA ASN A 73 7.10 8.77 -12.68
C ASN A 73 7.31 7.52 -11.82
N GLY A 74 7.50 6.36 -12.46
CA GLY A 74 7.75 5.08 -11.81
C GLY A 74 8.97 5.08 -10.88
N ASN A 75 9.97 5.92 -11.15
CA ASN A 75 11.17 6.05 -10.32
C ASN A 75 10.85 6.49 -8.88
N ASN A 76 9.69 7.11 -8.64
CA ASN A 76 9.23 7.45 -7.30
C ASN A 76 9.02 6.19 -6.42
N PHE A 77 8.93 5.01 -7.04
CA PHE A 77 8.75 3.73 -6.36
C PHE A 77 10.02 2.86 -6.31
N ALA A 78 11.19 3.39 -6.68
CA ALA A 78 12.44 2.61 -6.76
C ALA A 78 12.79 1.86 -5.46
N ASN A 79 12.49 2.45 -4.30
CA ASN A 79 12.74 1.85 -2.97
C ASN A 79 11.48 1.24 -2.34
N HIS A 80 10.58 0.69 -3.17
CA HIS A 80 9.38 -0.02 -2.69
C HIS A 80 9.53 -1.53 -2.87
N VAL A 81 8.76 -2.25 -2.06
CA VAL A 81 8.63 -3.70 -2.11
C VAL A 81 7.17 -4.09 -2.27
N GLN A 82 6.94 -5.24 -2.87
CA GLN A 82 5.62 -5.81 -3.11
C GLN A 82 5.47 -7.09 -2.28
N PHE A 83 4.39 -7.16 -1.50
CA PHE A 83 4.01 -8.38 -0.78
C PHE A 83 3.29 -9.37 -1.71
N GLU A 84 3.13 -10.62 -1.26
CA GLU A 84 2.37 -11.64 -2.02
C GLU A 84 0.92 -11.24 -2.30
N SER A 85 0.33 -10.41 -1.44
CA SER A 85 -1.01 -9.86 -1.66
C SER A 85 -1.09 -8.88 -2.84
N GLY A 86 0.04 -8.43 -3.37
CA GLY A 86 0.15 -7.45 -4.45
C GLY A 86 0.19 -6.00 -3.99
N ILE A 87 -0.06 -5.70 -2.71
CA ILE A 87 0.12 -4.35 -2.16
C ILE A 87 1.60 -4.00 -2.10
N VAL A 88 1.89 -2.71 -2.24
CA VAL A 88 3.23 -2.16 -2.37
C VAL A 88 3.47 -1.14 -1.26
N VAL A 89 4.64 -1.20 -0.63
CA VAL A 89 5.03 -0.32 0.48
C VAL A 89 6.50 0.10 0.35
N PRO A 90 6.94 1.17 1.02
CA PRO A 90 8.37 1.46 1.15
C PRO A 90 9.13 0.26 1.74
N ALA A 91 10.35 0.01 1.28
CA ALA A 91 11.15 -1.15 1.68
C ALA A 91 11.29 -1.31 3.20
N TRP A 92 11.49 -0.21 3.94
CA TRP A 92 11.61 -0.24 5.40
C TRP A 92 10.35 -0.79 6.10
N VAL A 93 9.16 -0.61 5.52
CA VAL A 93 7.91 -1.20 6.02
C VAL A 93 7.89 -2.70 5.76
N GLY A 94 8.38 -3.12 4.58
CA GLY A 94 8.60 -4.52 4.23
C GLY A 94 9.45 -5.23 5.27
N GLU A 95 10.64 -4.69 5.52
CA GLU A 95 11.60 -5.24 6.48
C GLU A 95 11.02 -5.31 7.91
N GLU A 96 10.38 -4.23 8.37
CA GLU A 96 9.78 -4.20 9.71
C GLU A 96 8.62 -5.20 9.87
N SER A 97 7.84 -5.41 8.80
CA SER A 97 6.71 -6.34 8.82
C SER A 97 7.15 -7.80 8.98
N LYS A 98 8.39 -8.14 8.59
CA LYS A 98 8.92 -9.51 8.47
C LYS A 98 8.02 -10.43 7.62
N MET A 99 7.15 -9.87 6.79
CA MET A 99 6.35 -10.62 5.83
C MET A 99 7.19 -10.87 4.58
N PHE A 100 6.96 -11.98 3.88
CA PHE A 100 7.64 -12.24 2.62
C PHE A 100 7.29 -11.16 1.60
N HIS A 101 8.31 -10.61 0.95
CA HIS A 101 8.17 -9.56 -0.04
C HIS A 101 9.31 -9.64 -1.05
N LYS A 102 9.12 -8.97 -2.19
CA LYS A 102 10.11 -8.84 -3.25
C LYS A 102 10.27 -7.37 -3.65
N PRO A 103 11.39 -6.97 -4.30
CA PRO A 103 11.49 -5.65 -4.90
C PRO A 103 10.31 -5.36 -5.83
N TYR A 104 9.72 -4.17 -5.70
CA TYR A 104 8.65 -3.75 -6.59
C TYR A 104 9.22 -3.31 -7.94
N GLN A 105 8.53 -3.66 -9.02
CA GLN A 105 8.92 -3.33 -10.39
C GLN A 105 7.86 -2.39 -10.98
N PRO A 106 7.97 -1.07 -10.76
CA PRO A 106 7.01 -0.11 -11.30
C PRO A 106 7.15 -0.01 -12.82
N ALA A 107 6.03 0.27 -13.51
CA ALA A 107 6.09 0.75 -14.88
C ALA A 107 6.76 2.13 -14.94
N ARG A 108 7.34 2.49 -16.09
CA ARG A 108 7.97 3.81 -16.29
C ARG A 108 7.02 4.97 -15.95
N THR A 109 5.76 4.79 -16.31
CA THR A 109 4.68 5.72 -16.03
C THR A 109 3.64 5.01 -15.18
N MET A 110 3.31 5.60 -14.04
CA MET A 110 2.30 5.12 -13.10
C MET A 110 1.13 6.12 -13.07
N VAL A 111 -0.09 5.64 -12.79
CA VAL A 111 -1.29 6.48 -12.78
C VAL A 111 -1.98 6.39 -11.41
N LEU A 112 -1.89 7.48 -10.64
CA LEU A 112 -2.60 7.60 -9.38
C LEU A 112 -4.06 7.97 -9.66
N MET A 113 -4.98 7.15 -9.15
CA MET A 113 -6.42 7.40 -9.22
C MET A 113 -6.91 8.01 -7.91
N MET A 114 -7.42 9.23 -7.97
CA MET A 114 -8.02 9.93 -6.83
C MET A 114 -9.52 10.00 -7.02
N LYS A 115 -10.31 9.51 -6.05
CA LYS A 115 -11.76 9.65 -6.11
C LYS A 115 -12.15 11.14 -6.11
N TRP A 116 -13.11 11.48 -6.97
CA TRP A 116 -13.75 12.79 -7.07
C TRP A 116 -15.20 12.68 -6.62
#